data_AF-A0A6L7EP97-F1
#
_entry.id   AF-A0A6L7EP97-F1
#
_cell.length_a   1.000
_cell.length_b   1.000
_cell.length_c   1.000
_cell.angle_alpha   90.00
_cell.angle_beta   90.00
_cell.angle_gamma   90.00
#
_symmetry.space_group_name_H-M   'P 1'
#
loop_
_entity.id
_entity.type
_entity.pdbx_description
1 polymer ?
#
loop_
_entity_poly.entity_id
_entity_poly.type
_entity_poly.pdbx_seq_one_letter_code
_entity_poly.pdbx_strand_id
1 'polypeptide(L)'
;MYGDTTAIRRLATRLRETATDLREEAALSRDGAAVVPWEGLAAEVMRTSVGAHAGDLGHAADLHDVAAGALDRHAGCVDEAKAAIAAAEGAAAEAVAGLASTARDGLTGMAGLAGLADLPPSGHRAWLDLRP
;
A
#
# COMPACT_ATOMS: atom_id res chain seq x y z
N MET A 1 5.01 12.20 -8.99
CA MET A 1 5.62 11.90 -7.67
C MET A 1 4.97 10.62 -7.16
N TYR A 2 5.75 9.59 -6.83
CA TYR A 2 5.21 8.28 -6.41
C TYR A 2 4.23 8.41 -5.24
N GLY A 3 3.07 7.76 -5.35
CA GLY A 3 1.87 8.02 -4.54
C GLY A 3 2.09 8.13 -3.03
N ASP A 4 1.20 8.85 -2.36
CA ASP A 4 1.19 8.99 -0.90
C ASP A 4 0.86 7.62 -0.26
N THR A 5 1.91 6.91 0.15
CA THR A 5 1.80 5.59 0.81
C THR A 5 1.09 5.68 2.16
N THR A 6 1.05 6.86 2.78
CA THR A 6 0.24 7.12 3.97
C THR A 6 -1.24 7.12 3.64
N ALA A 7 -1.65 7.75 2.53
CA ALA A 7 -3.04 7.69 2.08
C ALA A 7 -3.47 6.26 1.73
N ILE A 8 -2.60 5.48 1.10
CA ILE A 8 -2.86 4.07 0.76
C ILE A 8 -3.06 3.23 2.03
N ARG A 9 -2.18 3.38 3.04
CA ARG A 9 -2.33 2.69 4.33
C ARG A 9 -3.60 3.10 5.06
N ARG A 10 -3.94 4.39 5.07
CA ARG A 10 -5.21 4.87 5.64
C ARG A 10 -6.43 4.24 4.95
N LEU A 11 -6.37 4.04 3.63
CA LEU A 11 -7.42 3.33 2.91
C LEU A 11 -7.48 1.85 3.32
N ALA A 12 -6.34 1.17 3.44
CA ALA A 12 -6.29 -0.21 3.90
C ALA A 12 -6.89 -0.38 5.32
N THR A 13 -6.59 0.53 6.24
CA THR A 13 -7.20 0.55 7.58
C THR A 13 -8.72 0.69 7.50
N ARG A 14 -9.24 1.64 6.71
CA ARG A 14 -10.69 1.82 6.55
C ARG A 14 -11.38 0.58 5.98
N LEU A 15 -10.75 -0.13 5.04
CA LEU A 15 -11.32 -1.37 4.51
C LEU A 15 -11.43 -2.44 5.59
N ARG A 16 -10.47 -2.56 6.51
CA ARG A 16 -10.54 -3.51 7.64
C ARG A 16 -11.59 -3.12 8.68
N GLU A 17 -11.75 -1.82 8.91
CA GLU A 17 -12.83 -1.30 9.75
C GLU A 17 -14.18 -1.69 9.14
N THR A 18 -14.39 -1.41 7.85
CA THR A 18 -15.60 -1.83 7.13
C THR A 18 -15.80 -3.35 7.15
N ALA A 19 -14.74 -4.15 7.02
CA ALA A 19 -14.85 -5.61 7.14
C ALA A 19 -15.32 -6.06 8.53
N THR A 20 -14.86 -5.39 9.58
CA THR A 20 -15.32 -5.62 10.96
C THR A 20 -16.80 -5.28 11.10
N ASP A 21 -17.21 -4.09 10.64
CA ASP A 21 -18.60 -3.63 10.70
C ASP A 21 -19.56 -4.61 9.98
N LEU A 22 -19.17 -5.10 8.81
CA LEU A 22 -19.96 -6.08 8.05
C LEU A 22 -20.13 -7.41 8.80
N ARG A 23 -19.10 -7.87 9.50
CA ARG A 23 -19.16 -9.10 10.31
C ARG A 23 -20.03 -8.92 11.54
N GLU A 24 -19.97 -7.76 12.18
CA GLU A 24 -20.84 -7.40 13.30
C GLU A 24 -22.30 -7.35 12.86
N GLU A 25 -22.61 -6.68 11.76
CA GLU A 25 -23.97 -6.62 11.20
C GLU A 25 -24.49 -8.01 10.83
N ALA A 26 -23.65 -8.86 10.24
CA ALA A 26 -23.98 -10.25 9.94
C ALA A 26 -24.33 -11.06 11.20
N ALA A 27 -23.58 -10.86 12.29
CA ALA A 27 -23.84 -11.50 13.57
C ALA A 27 -25.16 -11.01 14.19
N LEU A 28 -25.37 -9.69 14.25
CA LEU A 28 -26.59 -9.08 14.77
C LEU A 28 -27.84 -9.55 14.00
N SER A 29 -27.74 -9.63 12.67
CA SER A 29 -28.82 -10.15 11.83
C SER A 29 -29.21 -11.58 12.18
N ARG A 30 -28.20 -12.47 12.36
CA ARG A 30 -28.44 -13.87 12.74
C ARG A 30 -29.04 -13.99 14.13
N ASP A 31 -28.52 -13.25 15.10
CA ASP A 31 -29.02 -13.24 16.47
C ASP A 31 -30.45 -12.73 16.53
N GLY A 32 -30.77 -11.66 15.80
CA GLY A 32 -32.13 -11.14 15.68
C GLY A 32 -33.12 -12.14 15.06
N ALA A 33 -32.68 -12.90 14.05
CA ALA A 33 -33.50 -13.95 13.43
C ALA A 33 -33.67 -15.20 14.30
N ALA A 34 -32.78 -15.43 15.26
CA ALA A 34 -32.88 -16.57 16.19
C ALA A 34 -33.89 -16.33 17.32
N VAL A 35 -34.15 -15.06 17.69
CA VAL A 35 -34.98 -14.71 18.85
C VAL A 35 -36.44 -14.36 18.51
N VAL A 36 -36.84 -14.44 17.24
CA VAL A 36 -38.24 -14.20 16.86
C VAL A 36 -39.18 -15.25 17.48
N PRO A 37 -40.30 -14.83 18.10
CA PRO A 37 -41.16 -15.71 18.90
C PRO A 37 -42.12 -16.58 18.08
N TRP A 38 -42.09 -16.49 16.75
CA TRP A 38 -43.06 -17.13 15.87
C TRP A 38 -42.43 -18.28 15.07
N GLU A 39 -43.21 -19.34 14.88
CA GLU A 39 -42.77 -20.59 14.27
C GLU A 39 -43.50 -20.88 12.95
N GLY A 40 -43.05 -21.94 12.26
CA GLY A 40 -43.65 -22.42 11.01
C GLY A 40 -42.87 -22.00 9.76
N LEU A 41 -43.47 -22.25 8.59
CA LEU A 41 -42.81 -22.12 7.29
C LEU A 41 -42.23 -20.71 7.06
N ALA A 42 -42.99 -19.67 7.37
CA ALA A 42 -42.51 -18.31 7.16
C ALA A 42 -41.31 -17.97 8.06
N ALA A 43 -41.22 -18.56 9.27
CA ALA A 43 -40.10 -18.32 10.19
C ALA A 43 -38.84 -18.99 9.65
N GLU A 44 -39.00 -20.17 9.08
CA GLU A 44 -37.93 -20.91 8.42
C GLU A 44 -37.41 -20.19 7.18
N VAL A 45 -38.31 -19.68 6.34
CA VAL A 45 -37.94 -18.88 5.16
C VAL A 45 -37.19 -17.61 5.57
N MET A 46 -37.66 -16.92 6.61
CA MET A 46 -36.99 -15.73 7.13
C MET A 46 -35.58 -16.07 7.64
N ARG A 47 -35.43 -17.11 8.48
CA ARG A 47 -34.11 -17.53 8.99
C ARG A 47 -33.16 -17.94 7.87
N THR A 48 -33.65 -18.67 6.87
CA THR A 48 -32.86 -19.05 5.69
C THR A 48 -32.40 -17.82 4.91
N SER A 49 -33.29 -16.86 4.67
CA SER A 49 -32.96 -15.62 3.96
C SER A 49 -31.95 -14.77 4.73
N VAL A 50 -32.10 -14.65 6.05
CA VAL A 50 -31.14 -13.95 6.90
C VAL A 50 -29.78 -14.65 6.92
N GLY A 51 -29.78 -15.99 6.97
CA GLY A 51 -28.56 -16.79 6.89
C GLY A 51 -27.80 -16.54 5.58
N ALA A 52 -28.50 -16.50 4.45
CA ALA A 52 -27.91 -16.17 3.15
C ALA A 52 -27.34 -14.75 3.13
N HIS A 53 -28.11 -13.75 3.57
CA HIS A 53 -27.66 -12.36 3.61
C HIS A 53 -26.43 -12.16 4.52
N ALA A 54 -26.45 -12.76 5.71
CA ALA A 54 -25.30 -12.73 6.62
C ALA A 54 -24.09 -13.49 6.05
N GLY A 55 -24.30 -14.44 5.13
CA GLY A 55 -23.23 -15.06 4.35
C GLY A 55 -22.63 -14.09 3.34
N ASP A 56 -23.46 -13.34 2.62
CA ASP A 56 -23.02 -12.32 1.65
C ASP A 56 -22.22 -11.21 2.32
N LEU A 57 -22.65 -10.74 3.50
CA LEU A 57 -21.92 -9.76 4.30
C LEU A 57 -20.55 -10.29 4.72
N GLY A 58 -20.47 -11.55 5.15
CA GLY A 58 -19.20 -12.21 5.48
C GLY A 58 -18.26 -12.30 4.27
N HIS A 59 -18.80 -12.67 3.10
CA HIS A 59 -18.01 -12.69 1.87
C HIS A 59 -17.48 -11.31 1.47
N ALA A 60 -18.32 -10.26 1.58
CA ALA A 60 -17.90 -8.89 1.34
C ALA A 60 -16.78 -8.45 2.30
N ALA A 61 -16.89 -8.79 3.60
CA ALA A 61 -15.85 -8.52 4.58
C ALA A 61 -14.49 -9.16 4.20
N ASP A 62 -14.51 -10.41 3.73
CA ASP A 62 -13.29 -11.09 3.29
C ASP A 62 -12.65 -10.41 2.06
N LEU A 63 -13.48 -9.94 1.11
CA LEU A 63 -12.98 -9.16 -0.03
C LEU A 63 -12.34 -7.85 0.41
N HIS A 64 -12.91 -7.18 1.41
CA HIS A 64 -12.33 -5.97 2.00
C HIS A 64 -10.96 -6.24 2.64
N ASP A 65 -10.80 -7.35 3.37
CA ASP A 65 -9.52 -7.74 3.97
C ASP A 65 -8.46 -8.09 2.91
N VAL A 66 -8.87 -8.80 1.85
CA VAL A 66 -7.98 -9.10 0.71
C VAL A 66 -7.51 -7.80 0.05
N ALA A 67 -8.43 -6.86 -0.20
CA ALA A 67 -8.12 -5.56 -0.78
C ALA A 67 -7.19 -4.74 0.14
N ALA A 68 -7.46 -4.70 1.44
CA ALA A 68 -6.59 -4.04 2.42
C ALA A 68 -5.17 -4.61 2.41
N GLY A 69 -5.04 -5.93 2.41
CA GLY A 69 -3.74 -6.60 2.33
C GLY A 69 -2.99 -6.31 1.01
N ALA A 70 -3.71 -6.20 -0.11
CA ALA A 70 -3.11 -5.82 -1.39
C ALA A 70 -2.58 -4.38 -1.38
N LEU A 71 -3.32 -3.45 -0.79
CA LEU A 71 -2.91 -2.06 -0.65
C LEU A 71 -1.67 -1.91 0.24
N ASP A 72 -1.59 -2.64 1.35
CA ASP A 72 -0.42 -2.60 2.23
C ASP A 72 0.83 -3.14 1.55
N ARG A 73 0.72 -4.26 0.80
CA ARG A 73 1.83 -4.77 -0.02
C ARG A 73 2.28 -3.74 -1.05
N HIS A 74 1.32 -3.12 -1.73
CA HIS A 74 1.64 -2.09 -2.72
C HIS A 74 2.34 -0.88 -2.09
N ALA A 75 1.86 -0.40 -0.93
CA ALA A 75 2.53 0.67 -0.20
C ALA A 75 3.96 0.31 0.22
N GLY A 76 4.19 -0.95 0.63
CA GLY A 76 5.52 -1.49 0.91
C GLY A 76 6.44 -1.43 -0.31
N CYS A 77 6.00 -1.96 -1.46
CA CYS A 77 6.78 -1.92 -2.69
C CYS A 77 7.11 -0.48 -3.14
N VAL A 78 6.18 0.46 -2.95
CA VAL A 78 6.42 1.88 -3.28
C VAL A 78 7.45 2.49 -2.34
N ASP A 79 7.41 2.19 -1.04
CA ASP A 79 8.40 2.69 -0.08
C ASP A 79 9.79 2.09 -0.34
N GLU A 80 9.87 0.80 -0.69
CA GLU A 80 11.12 0.15 -1.11
C GLU A 80 11.70 0.81 -2.37
N ALA A 81 10.87 1.09 -3.38
CA ALA A 81 11.31 1.80 -4.58
C ALA A 81 11.80 3.23 -4.26
N LYS A 82 11.11 3.95 -3.38
CA LYS A 82 11.53 5.29 -2.91
C LYS A 82 12.86 5.23 -2.16
N ALA A 83 13.04 4.25 -1.28
CA ALA A 83 14.28 4.06 -0.54
C ALA A 83 15.45 3.72 -1.48
N ALA A 84 15.22 2.87 -2.49
CA ALA A 84 16.23 2.54 -3.49
C ALA A 84 16.64 3.75 -4.34
N ILE A 85 15.68 4.59 -4.75
CA ILE A 85 15.97 5.85 -5.45
C ILE A 85 16.79 6.79 -4.57
N ALA A 86 16.39 7.00 -3.31
CA ALA A 86 17.11 7.87 -2.38
C ALA A 86 18.54 7.38 -2.09
N ALA A 87 18.74 6.06 -2.00
CA ALA A 87 20.07 5.48 -1.84
C ALA A 87 20.96 5.71 -3.08
N ALA A 88 20.42 5.55 -4.28
CA ALA A 88 21.14 5.83 -5.53
C ALA A 88 21.48 7.32 -5.67
N GLU A 89 20.55 8.22 -5.30
CA GLU A 89 20.79 9.66 -5.23
C GLU A 89 21.92 10.01 -4.25
N GLY A 90 21.91 9.42 -3.05
CA GLY A 90 22.94 9.63 -2.05
C GLY A 90 24.32 9.15 -2.51
N ALA A 91 24.40 7.95 -3.08
CA ALA A 91 25.64 7.39 -3.62
C ALA A 91 26.21 8.27 -4.75
N ALA A 92 25.35 8.77 -5.64
CA ALA A 92 25.78 9.70 -6.68
C ALA A 92 26.29 11.01 -6.07
N ALA A 93 25.56 11.62 -5.11
CA ALA A 93 25.98 12.84 -4.44
C ALA A 93 27.35 12.69 -3.73
N GLU A 94 27.61 11.55 -3.09
CA GLU A 94 28.91 11.23 -2.48
C GLU A 94 30.02 11.11 -3.55
N ALA A 95 29.74 10.44 -4.67
CA ALA A 95 30.68 10.34 -5.78
C ALA A 95 31.00 11.73 -6.37
N VAL A 96 30.00 12.59 -6.54
CA VAL A 96 30.20 13.99 -6.96
C VAL A 96 31.09 14.74 -5.98
N ALA A 97 30.82 14.62 -4.68
CA ALA A 97 31.61 15.29 -3.65
C ALA A 97 33.08 14.83 -3.63
N GLY A 98 33.32 13.53 -3.82
CA GLY A 98 34.66 12.96 -3.95
C GLY A 98 35.41 13.41 -5.22
N LEU A 99 34.71 13.53 -6.34
CA LEU A 99 35.28 14.11 -7.57
C LEU A 99 35.60 15.60 -7.40
N ALA A 100 34.75 16.35 -6.69
CA ALA A 100 34.98 17.76 -6.44
C ALA A 100 36.16 18.02 -5.47
N SER A 101 36.36 17.17 -4.47
CA SER A 101 37.53 17.27 -3.57
C SER A 101 38.83 16.96 -4.32
N THR A 102 38.87 15.88 -5.08
CA THR A 102 40.05 15.49 -5.88
C THR A 102 40.40 16.51 -6.97
N ALA A 103 39.40 17.11 -7.63
CA ALA A 103 39.60 18.19 -8.59
C ALA A 103 40.16 19.47 -7.92
N ARG A 104 39.71 19.79 -6.70
CA ARG A 104 40.23 20.92 -5.92
C ARG A 104 41.69 20.70 -5.52
N ASP A 105 42.08 19.45 -5.29
CA ASP A 105 43.45 19.05 -4.96
C ASP A 105 44.39 19.02 -6.19
N GLY A 106 43.93 19.43 -7.38
CA GLY A 106 44.75 19.72 -8.55
C GLY A 106 45.04 18.53 -9.48
N LEU A 107 44.48 17.35 -9.20
CA LEU A 107 44.55 16.18 -10.08
C LEU A 107 43.30 16.12 -10.96
N THR A 108 43.44 16.55 -12.22
CA THR A 108 42.56 16.29 -13.40
C THR A 108 41.07 16.00 -13.17
N GLY A 109 40.17 16.79 -13.79
CA GLY A 109 38.81 16.25 -13.98
C GLY A 109 37.70 17.09 -14.62
N MET A 110 37.93 17.80 -15.73
CA MET A 110 36.81 18.40 -16.50
C MET A 110 35.80 17.34 -17.00
N ALA A 111 36.26 16.13 -17.33
CA ALA A 111 35.41 15.04 -17.85
C ALA A 111 34.47 14.44 -16.80
N GLY A 112 34.87 14.41 -15.52
CA GLY A 112 34.02 13.90 -14.43
C GLY A 112 32.83 14.81 -14.11
N LEU A 113 32.95 16.11 -14.38
CA LEU A 113 31.88 17.09 -14.17
C LEU A 113 30.81 17.05 -15.28
N ALA A 114 31.16 16.61 -16.49
CA ALA A 114 30.20 16.51 -17.60
C ALA A 114 29.13 15.44 -17.35
N GLY A 115 29.49 14.32 -16.71
CA GLY A 115 28.54 13.26 -16.33
C GLY A 115 27.53 13.68 -15.27
N LEU A 116 27.75 14.81 -14.58
CA LEU A 116 26.80 15.36 -13.61
C LEU A 116 25.56 15.97 -14.28
N ALA A 117 25.70 16.46 -15.53
CA ALA A 117 24.60 17.03 -16.28
C ALA A 117 23.59 15.96 -16.75
N ASP A 118 24.02 14.70 -16.83
CA ASP A 118 23.19 13.56 -17.22
C ASP A 118 22.52 12.84 -16.03
N LEU A 119 22.70 13.36 -14.80
CA LEU A 119 22.06 12.76 -13.62
C LEU A 119 20.53 12.94 -13.66
N PRO A 120 19.76 11.89 -13.34
CA PRO A 120 18.30 11.99 -13.33
C PRO A 120 17.80 13.03 -12.32
N PRO A 121 16.62 13.64 -12.56
CA PRO A 121 15.97 14.48 -11.57
C PRO A 121 15.68 13.70 -10.27
N SER A 122 15.60 14.41 -9.14
CA SER A 122 15.28 13.77 -7.85
C SER A 122 13.92 13.05 -7.88
N GLY A 123 13.85 11.90 -7.23
CA GLY A 123 12.70 11.01 -7.21
C GLY A 123 12.42 10.28 -8.52
N HIS A 124 13.25 10.42 -9.55
CA HIS A 124 13.01 9.81 -10.86
C HIS A 124 13.41 8.32 -10.89
N ARG A 125 12.64 7.49 -11.62
CA ARG A 125 12.87 6.04 -11.68
C ARG A 125 14.23 5.64 -12.28
N ALA A 126 14.79 6.49 -13.14
CA ALA A 126 16.06 6.22 -13.81
C ALA A 126 17.24 6.13 -12.83
N TRP A 127 17.09 6.61 -11.59
CA TRP A 127 18.06 6.35 -10.52
C TRP A 127 18.27 4.85 -10.24
N LEU A 128 17.24 4.02 -10.46
CA LEU A 128 17.34 2.57 -10.30
C LEU A 128 18.24 1.91 -11.36
N ASP A 129 18.35 2.53 -12.55
CA ASP A 129 19.16 2.03 -13.66
C ASP A 129 20.65 2.36 -13.48
N LEU A 130 20.99 3.29 -12.57
CA LEU A 130 22.36 3.74 -12.26
C LEU A 130 22.98 3.04 -11.05
N ARG A 131 22.25 2.10 -10.44
CA ARG A 131 22.70 1.36 -9.27
C ARG A 131 23.74 0.31 -9.70
N PRO A 132 24.88 0.17 -8.98
CA PRO A 132 25.87 -0.87 -9.26
C PRO A 132 25.36 -2.29 -8.97
#